data_AF-A0A1U8Q069-F1
#
_entry.id   AF-A0A1U8Q069-F1
#
_cell.length_a   1.000
_cell.length_b   1.000
_cell.length_c   1.000
_cell.angle_alpha   90.00
_cell.angle_beta   90.00
_cell.angle_gamma   90.00
#
_symmetry.space_group_name_H-M   'P 1'
#
loop_
_entity.id
_entity.type
_entity.pdbx_description
1 polymer ?
#
loop_
_entity_poly.entity_id
_entity_poly.type
_entity_poly.pdbx_seq_one_letter_code
_entity_poly.pdbx_strand_id
1 'polypeptide(L)'
;MCAQRCYSHLRCHSRRMASGNVDSHHTNADVSYVTLDISDLSKELAASTLKDLEELTGKSSSSYSSSSCIHRVPEKFHKINQYAYVPELIAIGPNHHGKESLQTMEEHKKRYVKALLNRISTTQESNFKKLGEFFNILCFLEEEIHKSYSEISKMSRNDFLKMMLFDGFFMIELFLRSAEVKKDENDPIFNTNWLYASLVRDMILLENQLPLFVLDKLFVKTKSKFSGHENQSLTRLALRFFKPLIPNDQHLLLKASKFTSSKHLLDLVYKVLLVDVKYLQPKSNPGGNLLLSVTRLRRAGIKFKKGHEETSFLDIKFSHGVLEIPPVHIEDHFEVLLRNLIAWEQCSNSRPLHVVTSYAFLMNKLISTTEEVGFLCHRGIITNYLGGDEEVSLLFNNLCKEVTLVNFCYSEVCNQVKSYCKNRLRVWLPTFIGNYF
;
A
#
# COMPACT_ATOMS: atom_id res chain seq x y z
N MET A 1 13.40 30.29 -8.59
CA MET A 1 13.86 30.74 -9.91
C MET A 1 15.32 30.35 -10.05
N CYS A 2 15.61 29.23 -10.71
CA CYS A 2 16.96 28.94 -11.21
C CYS A 2 16.79 28.45 -12.63
N ALA A 3 16.60 29.42 -13.52
CA ALA A 3 16.77 29.22 -14.95
C ALA A 3 18.26 29.31 -15.27
N GLN A 4 18.67 28.50 -16.25
CA GLN A 4 19.79 28.77 -17.17
C GLN A 4 21.19 28.91 -16.55
N ARG A 5 22.02 27.86 -16.71
CA ARG A 5 23.40 27.96 -17.19
C ARG A 5 24.04 26.57 -17.23
N CYS A 6 24.09 25.98 -18.43
CA CYS A 6 25.16 25.09 -18.88
C CYS A 6 25.05 24.93 -20.40
N TYR A 7 25.15 26.06 -21.11
CA TYR A 7 25.41 26.11 -22.55
C TYR A 7 26.67 26.96 -22.74
N SER A 8 27.84 26.33 -22.65
CA SER A 8 29.10 26.91 -23.13
C SER A 8 30.25 25.92 -22.96
N HIS A 9 30.39 24.96 -23.87
CA HIS A 9 31.71 24.46 -24.27
C HIS A 9 31.55 23.65 -25.55
N LEU A 10 31.72 24.33 -26.68
CA LEU A 10 32.24 23.80 -27.96
C LEU A 10 32.21 24.97 -28.95
N ARG A 11 33.14 25.92 -28.77
CA ARG A 11 33.47 26.90 -29.82
C ARG A 11 34.58 26.30 -30.67
N CYS A 12 34.22 26.07 -31.93
CA CYS A 12 35.12 25.82 -33.05
C CYS A 12 36.27 26.83 -33.08
N HIS A 13 37.50 26.33 -33.16
CA HIS A 13 38.62 27.10 -33.66
C HIS A 13 38.71 26.92 -35.18
N SER A 14 38.53 28.00 -35.92
CA SER A 14 38.91 28.11 -37.32
C SER A 14 39.18 29.58 -37.66
N ARG A 15 40.30 29.79 -38.37
CA ARG A 15 40.86 31.03 -38.98
C ARG A 15 41.82 31.83 -38.10
N ARG A 16 42.92 32.41 -38.61
CA ARG A 16 43.82 32.25 -39.79
C ARG A 16 44.89 33.35 -39.62
N MET A 17 46.05 33.17 -40.27
CA MET A 17 47.13 34.13 -40.56
C MET A 17 48.22 34.33 -39.49
N ALA A 18 49.44 33.84 -39.79
CA ALA A 18 50.62 34.71 -39.97
C ALA A 18 51.85 33.93 -40.51
N SER A 19 52.50 34.54 -41.51
CA SER A 19 53.95 34.56 -41.82
C SER A 19 54.75 33.28 -42.11
N GLY A 20 55.52 33.32 -43.22
CA GLY A 20 56.88 32.78 -43.28
C GLY A 20 57.17 31.80 -44.41
N ASN A 21 57.98 32.25 -45.39
CA ASN A 21 58.65 31.41 -46.39
C ASN A 21 59.51 30.31 -45.74
N VAL A 22 59.64 29.16 -46.42
CA VAL A 22 60.91 28.55 -46.92
C VAL A 22 60.61 27.13 -47.45
N ASP A 23 61.10 26.85 -48.65
CA ASP A 23 61.08 25.55 -49.32
C ASP A 23 61.79 24.45 -48.53
N SER A 24 61.26 23.21 -48.55
CA SER A 24 62.02 22.01 -48.94
C SER A 24 61.19 20.72 -48.82
N HIS A 25 61.61 19.75 -49.62
CA HIS A 25 61.04 18.43 -49.88
C HIS A 25 60.71 17.51 -48.68
N HIS A 26 59.73 16.64 -48.95
CA HIS A 26 59.65 15.22 -48.55
C HIS A 26 59.20 14.83 -47.13
N THR A 27 58.05 14.14 -47.12
CA THR A 27 57.73 12.80 -46.59
C THR A 27 56.55 12.73 -45.62
N ASN A 28 55.60 11.89 -46.03
CA ASN A 28 54.39 11.48 -45.35
C ASN A 28 54.68 10.93 -43.94
N ALA A 29 53.90 11.39 -42.97
CA ALA A 29 53.42 10.54 -41.90
C ALA A 29 51.94 10.91 -41.67
N ASP A 30 51.06 10.07 -42.22
CA ASP A 30 49.63 10.10 -41.97
C ASP A 30 49.37 9.98 -40.47
N VAL A 31 48.82 11.04 -39.88
CA VAL A 31 48.02 10.94 -38.65
C VAL A 31 46.61 11.31 -39.05
N SER A 32 45.86 10.31 -39.51
CA SER A 32 44.43 10.44 -39.77
C SER A 32 43.71 10.66 -38.44
N TYR A 33 43.46 11.92 -38.11
CA TYR A 33 42.40 12.25 -37.18
C TYR A 33 41.09 11.85 -37.86
N VAL A 34 40.58 10.66 -37.52
CA VAL A 34 39.19 10.29 -37.82
C VAL A 34 38.33 11.27 -37.04
N THR A 35 37.94 12.37 -37.69
CA THR A 35 36.78 13.14 -37.27
C THR A 35 35.59 12.20 -37.42
N LEU A 36 35.24 11.49 -36.35
CA LEU A 36 33.96 10.81 -36.22
C LEU A 36 32.89 11.85 -36.53
N ASP A 37 32.28 11.75 -37.71
CA ASP A 37 31.29 12.71 -38.14
C ASP A 37 30.10 12.61 -37.17
N ILE A 38 29.89 13.66 -36.39
CA ILE A 38 28.84 13.72 -35.36
C ILE A 38 27.47 13.44 -36.00
N SER A 39 27.31 13.74 -37.29
CA SER A 39 26.15 13.37 -38.11
C SER A 39 25.87 11.88 -38.13
N ASP A 40 26.91 11.06 -38.30
CA ASP A 40 26.75 9.62 -38.51
C ASP A 40 26.54 8.89 -37.19
N LEU A 41 27.22 9.31 -36.12
CA LEU A 41 26.95 8.84 -34.76
C LEU A 41 25.52 9.21 -34.32
N SER A 42 25.02 10.40 -34.68
CA SER A 42 23.64 10.80 -34.38
C SER A 42 22.61 9.96 -35.10
N LYS A 43 22.87 9.53 -36.34
CA LYS A 43 21.96 8.67 -37.11
C LYS A 43 21.96 7.24 -36.57
N GLU A 44 23.12 6.71 -36.22
CA GLU A 44 23.22 5.38 -35.58
C GLU A 44 22.51 5.36 -34.23
N LEU A 45 22.70 6.40 -33.41
CA LEU A 45 22.00 6.51 -32.12
C LEU A 45 20.48 6.62 -32.32
N ALA A 46 20.02 7.39 -33.32
CA ALA A 46 18.60 7.49 -33.66
C ALA A 46 18.01 6.15 -34.16
N ALA A 47 18.74 5.43 -35.01
CA ALA A 47 18.31 4.13 -35.53
C ALA A 47 18.27 3.06 -34.43
N SER A 48 19.28 3.02 -33.56
CA SER A 48 19.28 2.14 -32.38
C SER A 48 18.13 2.47 -31.45
N THR A 49 17.89 3.76 -31.19
CA THR A 49 16.78 4.21 -30.34
C THR A 49 15.43 3.83 -30.94
N LEU A 50 15.23 4.00 -32.25
CA LEU A 50 14.00 3.59 -32.93
C LEU A 50 13.78 2.08 -32.86
N LYS A 51 14.84 1.29 -33.03
CA LYS A 51 14.77 -0.16 -32.88
C LYS A 51 14.39 -0.58 -31.45
N ASP A 52 14.97 0.06 -30.44
CA ASP A 52 14.60 -0.15 -29.03
C ASP A 52 13.13 0.22 -28.77
N LEU A 53 12.64 1.30 -29.38
CA LEU A 53 11.24 1.73 -29.30
C LEU A 53 10.28 0.79 -30.05
N GLU A 54 10.69 0.23 -31.18
CA GLU A 54 9.92 -0.77 -31.93
C GLU A 54 9.86 -2.11 -31.17
N GLU A 55 10.94 -2.52 -30.50
CA GLU A 55 10.92 -3.70 -29.61
C GLU A 55 9.94 -3.56 -28.44
N LEU A 56 9.67 -2.34 -27.96
CA LEU A 56 8.64 -2.06 -26.96
C LEU A 56 7.21 -2.24 -27.48
N THR A 57 7.00 -2.28 -28.79
CA THR A 57 5.69 -2.56 -29.41
C THR A 57 5.44 -4.06 -29.60
N GLY A 58 6.51 -4.86 -29.76
CA GLY A 58 6.45 -6.32 -29.95
C GLY A 58 6.55 -7.14 -28.66
N LYS A 59 7.28 -6.66 -27.64
CA LYS A 59 7.01 -7.07 -26.25
C LYS A 59 5.69 -6.42 -25.92
N SER A 60 4.62 -7.20 -25.69
CA SER A 60 3.38 -6.67 -25.13
C SER A 60 3.78 -5.65 -24.08
N SER A 61 3.49 -4.38 -24.32
CA SER A 61 3.84 -3.31 -23.38
C SER A 61 3.57 -3.86 -21.99
N SER A 62 4.46 -3.63 -21.02
CA SER A 62 4.02 -3.52 -19.63
C SER A 62 3.11 -2.29 -19.52
N SER A 63 2.06 -2.24 -20.36
CA SER A 63 0.84 -1.51 -20.16
C SER A 63 0.47 -1.93 -18.76
N TYR A 64 0.69 -1.03 -17.80
CA TYR A 64 0.06 -1.08 -16.51
C TYR A 64 -1.38 -1.50 -16.76
N SER A 65 -1.68 -2.78 -16.52
CA SER A 65 -3.01 -3.28 -16.83
C SER A 65 -3.95 -2.40 -16.01
N SER A 66 -4.89 -1.73 -16.66
CA SER A 66 -5.84 -0.86 -15.98
C SER A 66 -6.66 -1.64 -14.92
N SER A 67 -6.65 -2.98 -15.01
CA SER A 67 -7.24 -3.90 -14.05
C SER A 67 -6.30 -4.38 -12.92
N SER A 68 -4.99 -4.09 -12.98
CA SER A 68 -4.04 -4.51 -11.92
C SER A 68 -4.41 -3.91 -10.56
N CYS A 69 -4.17 -4.69 -9.51
CA CYS A 69 -4.50 -4.32 -8.14
C CYS A 69 -3.44 -4.76 -7.12
N ILE A 70 -2.50 -5.62 -7.49
CA ILE A 70 -1.37 -6.00 -6.66
C ILE A 70 -0.14 -5.38 -7.30
N HIS A 71 0.33 -4.27 -6.72
CA HIS A 71 1.40 -3.46 -7.29
C HIS A 71 2.71 -3.67 -6.54
N ARG A 72 3.84 -3.57 -7.25
CA ARG A 72 5.13 -3.34 -6.61
C ARG A 72 5.12 -1.97 -5.94
N VAL A 73 5.60 -1.93 -4.71
CA VAL A 73 5.75 -0.70 -3.94
C VAL A 73 6.91 0.10 -4.56
N PRO A 74 6.72 1.40 -4.86
CA PRO A 74 7.80 2.21 -5.42
C PRO A 74 9.04 2.23 -4.52
N GLU A 75 10.23 2.10 -5.10
CA GLU A 75 11.54 2.11 -4.41
C GLU A 75 11.71 3.28 -3.42
N LYS A 76 11.16 4.45 -3.75
CA LYS A 76 11.19 5.61 -2.86
C LYS A 76 10.52 5.36 -1.50
N PHE A 77 9.50 4.52 -1.42
CA PHE A 77 8.87 4.14 -0.16
C PHE A 77 9.73 3.15 0.64
N HIS A 78 10.38 2.18 -0.03
CA HIS A 78 11.34 1.29 0.61
C HIS A 78 12.52 2.06 1.23
N LYS A 79 13.00 3.13 0.58
CA LYS A 79 14.07 3.98 1.15
C LYS A 79 13.68 4.69 2.44
N ILE A 80 12.39 4.99 2.64
CA ILE A 80 11.90 5.59 3.89
C ILE A 80 11.77 4.55 4.99
N ASN A 81 11.17 3.39 4.67
CA ASN A 81 11.01 2.29 5.62
C ASN A 81 10.89 0.97 4.87
N GLN A 82 12.00 0.24 4.75
CA GLN A 82 12.03 -1.05 4.05
C GLN A 82 11.24 -2.12 4.81
N TYR A 83 11.31 -2.11 6.14
CA TYR A 83 10.63 -3.05 7.02
C TYR A 83 9.14 -3.10 6.70
N ALA A 84 8.49 -1.96 6.50
CA ALA A 84 7.05 -1.87 6.29
C ALA A 84 6.50 -2.54 5.02
N TYR A 85 7.34 -2.99 4.09
CA TYR A 85 6.89 -3.53 2.79
C TYR A 85 7.42 -4.93 2.48
N VAL A 86 8.35 -5.46 3.29
CA VAL A 86 8.93 -6.79 3.08
C VAL A 86 8.33 -7.77 4.10
N PRO A 87 7.84 -8.95 3.67
CA PRO A 87 7.37 -9.97 4.60
C PRO A 87 8.55 -10.56 5.38
N GLU A 88 8.29 -10.91 6.63
CA GLU A 88 9.30 -11.44 7.55
C GLU A 88 9.09 -12.91 7.88
N LEU A 89 7.85 -13.38 7.78
CA LEU A 89 7.43 -14.73 8.16
C LEU A 89 6.96 -15.53 6.95
N ILE A 90 6.12 -14.96 6.08
CA ILE A 90 5.46 -15.73 5.01
C ILE A 90 5.40 -15.01 3.67
N ALA A 91 5.81 -15.72 2.62
CA ALA A 91 5.53 -15.31 1.24
C ALA A 91 4.12 -15.78 0.83
N ILE A 92 3.35 -14.87 0.26
CA ILE A 92 2.04 -15.11 -0.33
C ILE A 92 2.02 -14.48 -1.71
N GLY A 93 1.77 -15.30 -2.72
CA GLY A 93 1.81 -14.86 -4.11
C GLY A 93 3.25 -14.80 -4.68
N PRO A 94 3.38 -14.31 -5.92
CA PRO A 94 4.60 -14.45 -6.73
C PRO A 94 5.77 -13.57 -6.28
N ASN A 95 5.50 -12.39 -5.71
CA ASN A 95 6.48 -11.32 -5.51
C ASN A 95 7.59 -11.63 -4.49
N HIS A 96 7.31 -12.50 -3.53
CA HIS A 96 8.25 -12.91 -2.49
C HIS A 96 8.48 -14.42 -2.47
N HIS A 97 7.95 -15.13 -3.45
CA HIS A 97 8.06 -16.57 -3.55
C HIS A 97 9.52 -17.02 -3.69
N GLY A 98 9.88 -18.08 -2.96
CA GLY A 98 11.22 -18.67 -3.03
C GLY A 98 12.32 -17.92 -2.27
N LYS A 99 12.01 -16.83 -1.56
CA LYS A 99 12.99 -16.14 -0.71
C LYS A 99 13.46 -17.06 0.42
N GLU A 100 14.78 -17.20 0.55
CA GLU A 100 15.41 -18.09 1.52
C GLU A 100 14.98 -17.79 2.96
N SER A 101 14.89 -16.51 3.32
CA SER A 101 14.48 -16.06 4.65
C SER A 101 13.05 -16.47 5.05
N LEU A 102 12.21 -16.90 4.10
CA LEU A 102 10.80 -17.25 4.33
C LEU A 102 10.53 -18.76 4.22
N GLN A 103 11.56 -19.58 4.01
CA GLN A 103 11.41 -21.01 3.74
C GLN A 103 10.80 -21.80 4.91
N THR A 104 11.08 -21.42 6.16
CA THR A 104 10.56 -22.12 7.34
C THR A 104 9.04 -22.19 7.34
N MET A 105 8.36 -21.11 6.94
CA MET A 105 6.90 -21.05 6.92
C MET A 105 6.29 -21.81 5.74
N GLU A 106 7.06 -22.09 4.67
CA GLU A 106 6.61 -22.95 3.56
C GLU A 106 6.27 -24.37 4.02
N GLU A 107 6.98 -24.90 5.02
CA GLU A 107 6.69 -26.22 5.57
C GLU A 107 5.35 -26.24 6.30
N HIS A 108 5.06 -25.21 7.08
CA HIS A 108 3.77 -25.07 7.76
C HIS A 108 2.62 -24.80 6.78
N LYS A 109 2.86 -24.05 5.69
CA LYS A 109 1.90 -23.94 4.59
C LYS A 109 1.51 -25.31 4.07
N LYS A 110 2.48 -26.20 3.82
CA LYS A 110 2.22 -27.59 3.39
C LYS A 110 1.37 -28.37 4.41
N ARG A 111 1.59 -28.18 5.72
CA ARG A 111 0.77 -28.79 6.77
C ARG A 111 -0.69 -28.34 6.70
N TYR A 112 -0.92 -27.05 6.50
CA TYR A 112 -2.26 -26.48 6.34
C TYR A 112 -2.94 -26.93 5.04
N VAL A 113 -2.21 -26.96 3.92
CA VAL A 113 -2.69 -27.52 2.66
C VAL A 113 -3.13 -28.98 2.84
N LYS A 114 -2.32 -29.80 3.51
CA LYS A 114 -2.67 -31.19 3.84
C LYS A 114 -3.90 -31.27 4.75
N ALA A 115 -4.02 -30.39 5.74
CA ALA A 115 -5.18 -30.35 6.61
C ALA A 115 -6.46 -30.02 5.83
N LEU A 116 -6.45 -29.01 4.97
CA LEU A 116 -7.60 -28.66 4.14
C LEU A 116 -8.00 -29.81 3.20
N LEU A 117 -7.01 -30.46 2.58
CA LEU A 117 -7.23 -31.64 1.74
C LEU A 117 -7.91 -32.76 2.53
N ASN A 118 -7.46 -33.02 3.76
CA ASN A 118 -8.10 -34.00 4.65
C ASN A 118 -9.51 -33.59 5.08
N ARG A 119 -9.82 -32.29 5.19
CA ARG A 119 -11.20 -31.84 5.48
C ARG A 119 -12.13 -32.11 4.31
N ILE A 120 -11.66 -31.96 3.07
CA ILE A 120 -12.50 -32.11 1.88
C ILE A 120 -12.48 -33.52 1.29
N SER A 121 -11.60 -34.42 1.76
CA SER A 121 -11.37 -35.76 1.21
C SER A 121 -11.27 -36.87 2.25
N THR A 122 -11.76 -38.05 1.87
CA THR A 122 -11.72 -39.26 2.71
C THR A 122 -10.65 -40.28 2.30
N THR A 123 -10.07 -40.21 1.07
CA THR A 123 -9.03 -41.16 0.60
C THR A 123 -7.93 -40.49 -0.26
N GLN A 124 -6.76 -41.11 -0.40
CA GLN A 124 -5.65 -40.57 -1.21
C GLN A 124 -5.94 -40.52 -2.71
N GLU A 125 -6.60 -41.54 -3.27
CA GLU A 125 -7.00 -41.56 -4.68
C GLU A 125 -7.97 -40.41 -5.00
N SER A 126 -8.79 -40.02 -4.02
CA SER A 126 -9.64 -38.83 -4.12
C SER A 126 -8.86 -37.51 -4.11
N ASN A 127 -7.67 -37.47 -3.49
CA ASN A 127 -6.85 -36.25 -3.42
C ASN A 127 -6.23 -35.88 -4.77
N PHE A 128 -5.71 -36.86 -5.53
CA PHE A 128 -5.14 -36.59 -6.85
C PHE A 128 -6.19 -36.00 -7.80
N LYS A 129 -7.36 -36.65 -7.89
CA LYS A 129 -8.48 -36.17 -8.71
C LYS A 129 -8.93 -34.77 -8.29
N LYS A 130 -9.03 -34.49 -6.99
CA LYS A 130 -9.42 -33.18 -6.48
C LYS A 130 -8.41 -32.10 -6.77
N LEU A 131 -7.12 -32.36 -6.54
CA LEU A 131 -6.07 -31.41 -6.90
C LEU A 131 -6.18 -31.07 -8.39
N GLY A 132 -6.44 -32.06 -9.26
CA GLY A 132 -6.75 -31.83 -10.66
C GLY A 132 -7.93 -30.88 -10.89
N GLU A 133 -9.04 -31.04 -10.16
CA GLU A 133 -10.18 -30.11 -10.24
C GLU A 133 -9.83 -28.68 -9.83
N PHE A 134 -9.03 -28.48 -8.79
CA PHE A 134 -8.59 -27.15 -8.37
C PHE A 134 -7.59 -26.54 -9.35
N PHE A 135 -6.65 -27.33 -9.88
CA PHE A 135 -5.75 -26.87 -10.93
C PHE A 135 -6.51 -26.47 -12.19
N ASN A 136 -7.57 -27.19 -12.57
CA ASN A 136 -8.42 -26.79 -13.69
C ASN A 136 -9.08 -25.43 -13.47
N ILE A 137 -9.54 -25.13 -12.25
CA ILE A 137 -10.06 -23.80 -11.89
C ILE A 137 -8.97 -22.73 -12.08
N LEU A 138 -7.76 -22.97 -11.58
CA LEU A 138 -6.66 -22.01 -11.69
C LEU A 138 -6.18 -21.82 -13.13
N CYS A 139 -6.09 -22.90 -13.93
CA CYS A 139 -5.78 -22.83 -15.36
C CYS A 139 -6.79 -21.97 -16.13
N PHE A 140 -8.08 -22.07 -15.79
CA PHE A 140 -9.13 -21.26 -16.41
C PHE A 140 -9.02 -19.77 -16.03
N LEU A 141 -8.58 -19.48 -14.80
CA LEU A 141 -8.46 -18.12 -14.27
C LEU A 141 -7.10 -17.46 -14.53
N GLU A 142 -6.12 -18.20 -15.05
CA GLU A 142 -4.70 -17.80 -15.11
C GLU A 142 -4.48 -16.41 -15.72
N GLU A 143 -5.15 -16.09 -16.82
CA GLU A 143 -5.01 -14.79 -17.48
C GLU A 143 -5.55 -13.64 -16.59
N GLU A 144 -6.67 -13.85 -15.90
CA GLU A 144 -7.22 -12.87 -14.95
C GLU A 144 -6.34 -12.72 -13.70
N ILE A 145 -5.74 -13.82 -13.25
CA ILE A 145 -4.77 -13.80 -12.15
C ILE A 145 -3.57 -12.96 -12.56
N HIS A 146 -3.00 -13.19 -13.75
CA HIS A 146 -1.87 -12.41 -14.25
C HIS A 146 -2.20 -10.92 -14.37
N LYS A 147 -3.38 -10.58 -14.90
CA LYS A 147 -3.86 -9.18 -15.00
C LYS A 147 -4.00 -8.48 -13.64
N SER A 148 -4.08 -9.24 -12.54
CA SER A 148 -4.19 -8.68 -11.19
C SER A 148 -2.87 -8.12 -10.66
N TYR A 149 -1.73 -8.57 -11.19
CA TYR A 149 -0.40 -8.10 -10.77
C TYR A 149 0.13 -7.05 -11.73
N SER A 150 0.77 -5.99 -11.21
CA SER A 150 1.43 -4.98 -12.05
C SER A 150 2.69 -5.52 -12.74
N GLU A 151 3.36 -6.47 -12.08
CA GLU A 151 4.56 -7.15 -12.55
C GLU A 151 4.44 -8.64 -12.23
N ILE A 152 4.83 -9.49 -13.16
CA ILE A 152 4.77 -10.94 -12.99
C ILE A 152 6.20 -11.46 -12.83
N SER A 153 6.42 -12.24 -11.77
CA SER A 153 7.67 -12.95 -11.53
C SER A 153 8.04 -13.86 -12.70
N LYS A 154 9.32 -13.95 -13.02
CA LYS A 154 9.87 -14.91 -13.99
C LYS A 154 9.85 -16.34 -13.40
N MET A 155 8.68 -16.96 -13.32
CA MET A 155 8.51 -18.35 -12.90
C MET A 155 7.76 -19.15 -13.96
N SER A 156 7.91 -20.48 -13.92
CA SER A 156 7.18 -21.35 -14.84
C SER A 156 5.68 -21.31 -14.54
N ARG A 157 4.84 -21.53 -15.55
CA ARG A 157 3.38 -21.64 -15.39
C ARG A 157 3.00 -22.66 -14.32
N ASN A 158 3.67 -23.81 -14.30
CA ASN A 158 3.37 -24.88 -13.35
C ASN A 158 3.68 -24.46 -11.92
N ASP A 159 4.83 -23.81 -11.69
CA ASP A 159 5.21 -23.32 -10.36
C ASP A 159 4.27 -22.19 -9.91
N PHE A 160 3.88 -21.31 -10.82
CA PHE A 160 2.92 -20.24 -10.57
C PHE A 160 1.57 -20.78 -10.08
N LEU A 161 0.97 -21.70 -10.83
CA LEU A 161 -0.33 -22.29 -10.47
C LEU A 161 -0.24 -23.11 -9.17
N LYS A 162 0.87 -23.81 -8.95
CA LYS A 162 1.11 -24.56 -7.71
C LYS A 162 1.22 -23.63 -6.50
N MET A 163 1.93 -22.51 -6.64
CA MET A 163 2.04 -21.49 -5.61
C MET A 163 0.68 -20.86 -5.31
N MET A 164 -0.10 -20.47 -6.33
CA MET A 164 -1.47 -19.97 -6.15
C MET A 164 -2.35 -20.93 -5.36
N LEU A 165 -2.27 -22.23 -5.69
CA LEU A 165 -3.04 -23.25 -4.99
C LEU A 165 -2.62 -23.40 -3.52
N PHE A 166 -1.31 -23.50 -3.26
CA PHE A 166 -0.79 -23.73 -1.92
C PHE A 166 -1.04 -22.55 -1.00
N ASP A 167 -0.77 -21.34 -1.47
CA ASP A 167 -1.01 -20.11 -0.70
C ASP A 167 -2.51 -19.89 -0.50
N GLY A 168 -3.34 -20.18 -1.52
CA GLY A 168 -4.79 -20.08 -1.42
C GLY A 168 -5.38 -21.07 -0.41
N PHE A 169 -4.93 -22.32 -0.45
CA PHE A 169 -5.37 -23.37 0.50
C PHE A 169 -4.89 -23.08 1.91
N PHE A 170 -3.65 -22.61 2.08
CA PHE A 170 -3.14 -22.16 3.36
C PHE A 170 -4.05 -21.08 3.96
N MET A 171 -4.37 -20.02 3.20
CA MET A 171 -5.23 -18.94 3.69
C MET A 171 -6.65 -19.40 4.02
N ILE A 172 -7.24 -20.26 3.19
CA ILE A 172 -8.58 -20.81 3.47
C ILE A 172 -8.59 -21.60 4.78
N GLU A 173 -7.63 -22.52 4.97
CA GLU A 173 -7.52 -23.31 6.20
C GLU A 173 -7.25 -22.42 7.42
N LEU A 174 -6.37 -21.43 7.27
CA LEU A 174 -6.05 -20.46 8.32
C LEU A 174 -7.30 -19.70 8.77
N PHE A 175 -8.11 -19.22 7.82
CA PHE A 175 -9.32 -18.49 8.14
C PHE A 175 -10.40 -19.40 8.77
N LEU A 176 -10.52 -20.65 8.33
CA LEU A 176 -11.40 -21.64 8.95
C LEU A 176 -11.01 -21.91 10.41
N ARG A 177 -9.73 -22.21 10.65
CA ARG A 177 -9.20 -22.43 12.02
C ARG A 177 -9.33 -21.20 12.90
N SER A 178 -9.11 -19.99 12.36
CA SER A 178 -9.34 -18.74 13.09
C SER A 178 -10.79 -18.58 13.55
N ALA A 179 -11.76 -19.09 12.78
CA ALA A 179 -13.18 -19.03 13.10
C ALA A 179 -13.66 -20.12 14.07
N GLU A 180 -12.89 -21.20 14.27
CA GLU A 180 -13.23 -22.26 15.21
C GLU A 180 -13.22 -21.76 16.66
N VAL A 181 -14.18 -22.23 17.46
CA VAL A 181 -14.32 -21.89 18.88
C VAL A 181 -13.24 -22.59 19.71
N LYS A 182 -12.99 -23.87 19.44
CA LYS A 182 -11.91 -24.65 20.04
C LYS A 182 -10.72 -24.63 19.09
N LYS A 183 -9.59 -24.12 19.55
CA LYS A 183 -8.33 -24.19 18.80
C LYS A 183 -7.72 -25.57 18.96
N ASP A 184 -7.11 -26.07 17.90
CA ASP A 184 -6.24 -27.25 17.97
C ASP A 184 -5.01 -26.90 18.82
N GLU A 185 -4.82 -27.59 19.93
CA GLU A 185 -3.72 -27.38 20.88
C GLU A 185 -2.33 -27.65 20.27
N ASN A 186 -2.28 -28.35 19.13
CA ASN A 186 -1.04 -28.61 18.41
C ASN A 186 -0.78 -27.61 17.27
N ASP A 187 -1.65 -26.60 17.09
CA ASP A 187 -1.47 -25.60 16.05
C ASP A 187 -0.48 -24.52 16.47
N PRO A 188 0.73 -24.47 15.89
CA PRO A 188 1.74 -23.50 16.31
C PRO A 188 1.30 -22.05 16.05
N ILE A 189 0.49 -21.79 15.03
CA ILE A 189 0.09 -20.43 14.65
C ILE A 189 -0.88 -19.83 15.67
N PHE A 190 -1.87 -20.60 16.11
CA PHE A 190 -2.89 -20.09 17.06
C PHE A 190 -2.51 -20.28 18.53
N ASN A 191 -1.52 -21.12 18.83
CA ASN A 191 -1.00 -21.31 20.20
C ASN A 191 0.26 -20.50 20.49
N THR A 192 0.77 -19.75 19.50
CA THR A 192 1.93 -18.86 19.66
C THR A 192 1.53 -17.43 19.29
N ASN A 193 1.38 -16.56 20.28
CA ASN A 193 0.84 -15.21 20.09
C ASN A 193 1.59 -14.38 19.05
N TRP A 194 2.93 -14.45 19.04
CA TRP A 194 3.74 -13.66 18.09
C TRP A 194 3.57 -14.15 16.64
N LEU A 195 3.35 -15.45 16.40
CA LEU A 195 3.15 -15.99 15.05
C LEU A 195 1.87 -15.44 14.41
N TYR A 196 0.77 -15.39 15.17
CA TYR A 196 -0.47 -14.82 14.68
C TYR A 196 -0.31 -13.33 14.30
N ALA A 197 0.34 -12.54 15.15
CA ALA A 197 0.58 -11.12 14.89
C ALA A 197 1.47 -10.91 13.63
N SER A 198 2.56 -11.66 13.51
CA SER A 198 3.44 -11.64 12.33
C SER A 198 2.74 -12.08 11.05
N LEU A 199 1.81 -13.05 11.11
CA LEU A 199 1.00 -13.44 9.95
C LEU A 199 0.03 -12.32 9.55
N VAL A 200 -0.67 -11.72 10.51
CA VAL A 200 -1.58 -10.59 10.25
C VAL A 200 -0.84 -9.47 9.53
N ARG A 201 0.36 -9.12 9.99
CA ARG A 201 1.28 -8.16 9.35
C ARG A 201 1.62 -8.54 7.92
N ASP A 202 2.14 -9.75 7.70
CA ASP A 202 2.61 -10.14 6.37
C ASP A 202 1.46 -10.28 5.36
N MET A 203 0.27 -10.65 5.82
CA MET A 203 -0.92 -10.83 4.98
C MET A 203 -1.58 -9.52 4.54
N ILE A 204 -1.18 -8.37 5.09
CA ILE A 204 -1.66 -7.05 4.63
C ILE A 204 -0.66 -6.30 3.75
N LEU A 205 0.54 -6.82 3.53
CA LEU A 205 1.51 -6.13 2.69
C LEU A 205 1.03 -6.11 1.24
N LEU A 206 1.09 -4.95 0.59
CA LEU A 206 0.59 -4.77 -0.78
C LEU A 206 1.24 -5.75 -1.77
N GLU A 207 2.53 -6.02 -1.60
CA GLU A 207 3.29 -6.93 -2.46
C GLU A 207 3.04 -8.42 -2.15
N ASN A 208 2.45 -8.74 -0.99
CA ASN A 208 2.33 -10.10 -0.47
C ASN A 208 0.86 -10.58 -0.46
N GLN A 209 0.21 -10.52 -1.63
CA GLN A 209 -1.23 -10.73 -1.77
C GLN A 209 -1.53 -11.82 -2.80
N LEU A 210 -2.69 -12.47 -2.65
CA LEU A 210 -3.40 -13.13 -3.74
C LEU A 210 -4.65 -12.34 -4.14
N PRO A 211 -5.08 -12.40 -5.41
CA PRO A 211 -6.37 -11.88 -5.80
C PRO A 211 -7.49 -12.62 -5.06
N LEU A 212 -8.39 -11.88 -4.43
CA LEU A 212 -9.44 -12.44 -3.56
C LEU A 212 -10.39 -13.34 -4.34
N PHE A 213 -10.64 -13.04 -5.63
CA PHE A 213 -11.49 -13.88 -6.47
C PHE A 213 -10.95 -15.31 -6.63
N VAL A 214 -9.63 -15.50 -6.59
CA VAL A 214 -9.00 -16.84 -6.61
C VAL A 214 -9.39 -17.57 -5.33
N LEU A 215 -9.20 -16.92 -4.18
CA LEU A 215 -9.57 -17.47 -2.88
C LEU A 215 -11.07 -17.81 -2.82
N ASP A 216 -11.95 -16.94 -3.35
CA ASP A 216 -13.39 -17.18 -3.38
C ASP A 216 -13.74 -18.41 -4.22
N LYS A 217 -13.15 -18.56 -5.41
CA LYS A 217 -13.40 -19.73 -6.29
C LYS A 217 -12.92 -21.03 -5.65
N LEU A 218 -11.73 -21.01 -5.06
CA LEU A 218 -11.21 -22.15 -4.30
C LEU A 218 -12.11 -22.46 -3.09
N PHE A 219 -12.52 -21.43 -2.32
CA PHE A 219 -13.35 -21.59 -1.14
C PHE A 219 -14.73 -22.16 -1.47
N VAL A 220 -15.43 -21.63 -2.49
CA VAL A 220 -16.74 -22.15 -2.92
C VAL A 220 -16.66 -23.65 -3.26
N LYS A 221 -15.60 -24.07 -3.96
CA LYS A 221 -15.38 -25.48 -4.29
C LYS A 221 -15.15 -26.33 -3.03
N THR A 222 -14.42 -25.82 -2.03
CA THR A 222 -14.24 -26.51 -0.73
C THR A 222 -15.53 -26.55 0.10
N LYS A 223 -16.34 -25.48 0.08
CA LYS A 223 -17.51 -25.29 0.96
C LYS A 223 -18.61 -26.32 0.77
N SER A 224 -18.77 -26.82 -0.46
CA SER A 224 -19.75 -27.88 -0.79
C SER A 224 -19.62 -29.17 0.05
N LYS A 225 -18.57 -29.29 0.86
CA LYS A 225 -18.23 -30.48 1.65
C LYS A 225 -18.24 -30.27 3.17
N PHE A 226 -18.50 -29.07 3.67
CA PHE A 226 -18.55 -28.80 5.12
C PHE A 226 -19.99 -28.82 5.64
N SER A 227 -20.31 -29.74 6.55
CA SER A 227 -21.53 -29.65 7.36
C SER A 227 -21.37 -28.53 8.41
N GLY A 228 -22.41 -27.70 8.61
CA GLY A 228 -22.43 -26.67 9.68
C GLY A 228 -21.82 -25.29 9.35
N HIS A 229 -21.24 -25.11 8.16
CA HIS A 229 -20.65 -23.82 7.71
C HIS A 229 -21.46 -23.13 6.60
N GLU A 230 -22.72 -23.52 6.38
CA GLU A 230 -23.57 -23.07 5.27
C GLU A 230 -23.70 -21.53 5.19
N ASN A 231 -23.59 -20.83 6.33
CA ASN A 231 -23.72 -19.36 6.41
C ASN A 231 -22.40 -18.57 6.41
N GLN A 232 -21.23 -19.21 6.25
CA GLN A 232 -19.94 -18.49 6.25
C GLN A 232 -19.47 -18.20 4.82
N SER A 233 -19.10 -16.93 4.56
CA SER A 233 -18.38 -16.52 3.35
C SER A 233 -16.89 -16.36 3.66
N LEU A 234 -16.04 -16.48 2.63
CA LEU A 234 -14.60 -16.24 2.77
C LEU A 234 -14.34 -14.85 3.36
N THR A 235 -15.03 -13.83 2.85
CA THR A 235 -14.93 -12.45 3.35
C THR A 235 -15.18 -12.37 4.85
N ARG A 236 -16.24 -13.03 5.36
CA ARG A 236 -16.55 -13.02 6.79
C ARG A 236 -15.45 -13.70 7.61
N LEU A 237 -14.89 -14.79 7.11
CA LEU A 237 -13.78 -15.49 7.78
C LEU A 237 -12.50 -14.63 7.80
N ALA A 238 -12.17 -13.99 6.68
CA ALA A 238 -11.04 -13.07 6.59
C ALA A 238 -11.20 -11.87 7.53
N LEU A 239 -12.39 -11.26 7.60
CA LEU A 239 -12.65 -10.15 8.54
C LEU A 239 -12.49 -10.57 10.00
N ARG A 240 -12.88 -11.81 10.34
CA ARG A 240 -12.65 -12.35 11.69
C ARG A 240 -11.16 -12.53 11.97
N PHE A 241 -10.39 -12.99 10.98
CA PHE A 241 -8.93 -13.12 11.10
C PHE A 241 -8.26 -11.75 11.28
N PHE A 242 -8.70 -10.71 10.55
CA PHE A 242 -8.15 -9.35 10.64
C PHE A 242 -8.80 -8.48 11.71
N LYS A 243 -9.55 -9.05 12.67
CA LYS A 243 -10.19 -8.31 13.76
C LYS A 243 -9.25 -7.30 14.46
N PRO A 244 -7.95 -7.60 14.72
CA PRO A 244 -7.05 -6.64 15.36
C PRO A 244 -6.80 -5.34 14.55
N LEU A 245 -7.03 -5.35 13.23
CA LEU A 245 -6.74 -4.22 12.34
C LEU A 245 -7.97 -3.36 12.01
N ILE A 246 -9.16 -3.77 12.42
CA ILE A 246 -10.42 -3.13 12.07
C ILE A 246 -11.17 -2.64 13.32
N PRO A 247 -12.07 -1.65 13.20
CA PRO A 247 -12.88 -1.20 14.33
C PRO A 247 -13.62 -2.37 14.97
N ASN A 248 -13.73 -2.37 16.30
CA ASN A 248 -14.33 -3.45 17.08
C ASN A 248 -15.87 -3.44 16.97
N ASP A 249 -16.38 -3.56 15.75
CA ASP A 249 -17.80 -3.51 15.43
C ASP A 249 -18.28 -4.88 14.91
N GLN A 250 -19.08 -5.57 15.73
CA GLN A 250 -19.72 -6.83 15.34
C GLN A 250 -20.63 -6.67 14.10
N HIS A 251 -21.17 -5.47 13.85
CA HIS A 251 -21.95 -5.17 12.66
C HIS A 251 -21.11 -5.17 11.38
N LEU A 252 -19.78 -4.97 11.42
CA LEU A 252 -18.93 -5.12 10.24
C LEU A 252 -18.93 -6.56 9.72
N LEU A 253 -18.95 -7.54 10.62
CA LEU A 253 -19.07 -8.96 10.25
C LEU A 253 -20.44 -9.28 9.63
N LEU A 254 -21.50 -8.57 10.03
CA LEU A 254 -22.83 -8.68 9.41
C LEU A 254 -22.87 -8.01 8.02
N LYS A 255 -22.06 -6.97 7.81
CA LYS A 255 -21.91 -6.27 6.53
C LYS A 255 -20.92 -6.95 5.57
N ALA A 256 -20.40 -8.15 5.89
CA ALA A 256 -19.38 -8.83 5.09
C ALA A 256 -19.76 -8.99 3.60
N SER A 257 -21.04 -9.16 3.28
CA SER A 257 -21.56 -9.24 1.91
C SER A 257 -21.30 -7.98 1.08
N LYS A 258 -21.09 -6.81 1.71
CA LYS A 258 -20.78 -5.55 1.03
C LYS A 258 -19.34 -5.49 0.50
N PHE A 259 -18.48 -6.42 0.91
CA PHE A 259 -17.05 -6.43 0.56
C PHE A 259 -16.65 -7.64 -0.27
N THR A 260 -17.61 -8.38 -0.83
CA THR A 260 -17.34 -9.53 -1.72
C THR A 260 -16.67 -9.11 -3.04
N SER A 261 -16.72 -7.83 -3.41
CA SER A 261 -16.03 -7.26 -4.57
C SER A 261 -14.61 -6.75 -4.26
N SER A 262 -14.05 -7.07 -3.09
CA SER A 262 -12.66 -6.74 -2.77
C SER A 262 -11.67 -7.44 -3.69
N LYS A 263 -10.61 -6.73 -4.07
CA LYS A 263 -9.65 -7.21 -5.05
C LYS A 263 -8.62 -8.17 -4.44
N HIS A 264 -8.19 -7.89 -3.21
CA HIS A 264 -7.27 -8.68 -2.38
C HIS A 264 -7.53 -8.36 -0.90
N LEU A 265 -6.78 -8.95 0.03
CA LEU A 265 -7.04 -8.82 1.48
C LEU A 265 -6.77 -7.40 2.00
N LEU A 266 -5.71 -6.74 1.54
CA LEU A 266 -5.48 -5.33 1.88
C LEU A 266 -6.62 -4.40 1.41
N ASP A 267 -7.17 -4.62 0.20
CA ASP A 267 -8.34 -3.86 -0.30
C ASP A 267 -9.60 -4.18 0.51
N LEU A 268 -9.75 -5.40 1.02
CA LEU A 268 -10.81 -5.75 1.98
C LEU A 268 -10.68 -4.92 3.27
N VAL A 269 -9.51 -4.89 3.90
CA VAL A 269 -9.27 -4.07 5.10
C VAL A 269 -9.53 -2.59 4.81
N TYR A 270 -9.03 -2.09 3.68
CA TYR A 270 -9.27 -0.72 3.24
C TYR A 270 -10.77 -0.38 3.16
N LYS A 271 -11.57 -1.18 2.44
CA LYS A 271 -13.01 -0.93 2.28
C LYS A 271 -13.78 -0.98 3.60
N VAL A 272 -13.34 -1.80 4.55
CA VAL A 272 -13.93 -1.88 5.90
C VAL A 272 -13.68 -0.58 6.67
N LEU A 273 -12.45 -0.07 6.65
CA LEU A 273 -12.10 1.21 7.28
C LEU A 273 -12.86 2.38 6.66
N LEU A 274 -13.32 2.24 5.41
CA LEU A 274 -14.09 3.27 4.72
C LEU A 274 -15.61 3.27 4.98
N VAL A 275 -16.14 2.31 5.75
CA VAL A 275 -17.60 2.15 5.94
C VAL A 275 -18.25 3.40 6.51
N ASP A 276 -17.62 4.01 7.51
CA ASP A 276 -18.19 5.15 8.26
C ASP A 276 -17.87 6.51 7.63
N VAL A 277 -16.91 6.56 6.70
CA VAL A 277 -16.38 7.81 6.13
C VAL A 277 -16.84 8.09 4.70
N LYS A 278 -17.89 7.41 4.24
CA LYS A 278 -18.42 7.56 2.86
C LYS A 278 -18.92 8.96 2.52
N TYR A 279 -19.18 9.79 3.53
CA TYR A 279 -19.59 11.18 3.34
C TYR A 279 -18.41 12.10 2.97
N LEU A 280 -17.16 11.68 3.19
CA LEU A 280 -15.99 12.46 2.83
C LEU A 280 -15.86 12.55 1.30
N GLN A 281 -15.94 13.78 0.79
CA GLN A 281 -15.77 14.06 -0.62
C GLN A 281 -14.36 14.60 -0.87
N PRO A 282 -13.53 13.91 -1.67
CA PRO A 282 -12.21 14.43 -2.03
C PRO A 282 -12.40 15.72 -2.82
N LYS A 283 -11.77 16.81 -2.37
CA LYS A 283 -11.72 18.07 -3.12
C LYS A 283 -10.28 18.29 -3.59
N SER A 284 -10.13 18.74 -4.84
CA SER A 284 -8.85 19.19 -5.39
C SER A 284 -8.30 20.29 -4.49
N ASN A 285 -7.16 20.01 -3.88
CA ASN A 285 -6.46 20.78 -2.86
C ASN A 285 -7.09 22.14 -2.43
N PRO A 286 -8.01 22.17 -1.45
CA PRO A 286 -8.38 23.40 -0.74
C PRO A 286 -7.53 23.58 0.53
N GLY A 287 -6.47 22.78 0.70
CA GLY A 287 -5.53 22.78 1.84
C GLY A 287 -4.63 24.02 1.92
N GLY A 288 -5.09 25.16 1.43
CA GLY A 288 -4.44 26.44 1.64
C GLY A 288 -4.26 26.71 3.13
N ASN A 289 -3.00 26.77 3.55
CA ASN A 289 -2.42 27.49 4.70
C ASN A 289 -2.96 27.21 6.12
N LEU A 290 -3.82 26.21 6.34
CA LEU A 290 -4.26 25.92 7.70
C LEU A 290 -3.18 25.13 8.46
N LEU A 291 -2.43 25.84 9.29
CA LEU A 291 -1.58 25.25 10.32
C LEU A 291 -2.48 24.68 11.43
N LEU A 292 -2.75 23.39 11.33
CA LEU A 292 -3.70 22.61 12.13
C LEU A 292 -3.12 22.01 13.42
N SER A 293 -1.99 22.49 13.94
CA SER A 293 -1.39 21.88 15.13
C SER A 293 -2.36 21.91 16.32
N VAL A 294 -2.37 20.86 17.13
CA VAL A 294 -3.21 20.75 18.34
C VAL A 294 -3.08 22.00 19.21
N THR A 295 -1.86 22.49 19.40
CA THR A 295 -1.57 23.70 20.19
C THR A 295 -2.29 24.92 19.64
N ARG A 296 -2.22 25.14 18.32
CA ARG A 296 -2.86 26.30 17.67
C ARG A 296 -4.37 26.21 17.71
N LEU A 297 -4.93 25.02 17.46
CA LEU A 297 -6.38 24.81 17.49
C LEU A 297 -6.93 25.05 18.90
N ARG A 298 -6.23 24.58 19.94
CA ARG A 298 -6.59 24.85 21.34
C ARG A 298 -6.52 26.34 21.69
N ARG A 299 -5.53 27.08 21.18
CA ARG A 299 -5.44 28.55 21.36
C ARG A 299 -6.57 29.30 20.66
N ALA A 300 -7.05 28.80 19.52
CA ALA A 300 -8.28 29.27 18.88
C ALA A 300 -9.56 28.83 19.64
N GLY A 301 -9.39 28.09 20.74
CA GLY A 301 -10.42 27.58 21.63
C GLY A 301 -11.30 26.52 20.99
N ILE A 302 -10.73 25.73 20.08
CA ILE A 302 -11.29 24.45 19.64
C ILE A 302 -11.01 23.40 20.72
N LYS A 303 -12.04 22.61 21.04
CA LYS A 303 -11.95 21.50 21.98
C LYS A 303 -11.70 20.20 21.21
N PHE A 304 -11.01 19.26 21.84
CA PHE A 304 -10.78 17.92 21.31
C PHE A 304 -11.59 16.92 22.12
N LYS A 305 -12.25 15.99 21.44
CA LYS A 305 -13.09 14.95 22.05
C LYS A 305 -12.78 13.59 21.40
N LYS A 306 -12.70 12.55 22.23
CA LYS A 306 -12.66 11.15 21.78
C LYS A 306 -14.00 10.78 21.14
N GLY A 307 -13.95 10.24 19.92
CA GLY A 307 -15.11 9.66 19.22
C GLY A 307 -15.49 8.26 19.73
N HIS A 308 -16.36 7.57 18.99
CA HIS A 308 -16.84 6.24 19.34
C HIS A 308 -15.82 5.13 18.98
N GLU A 309 -15.68 4.10 19.81
CA GLU A 309 -14.72 2.99 19.59
C GLU A 309 -15.12 2.06 18.44
N GLU A 310 -16.40 2.01 18.13
CA GLU A 310 -16.95 1.19 17.05
C GLU A 310 -16.76 1.83 15.66
N THR A 311 -16.37 3.11 15.61
CA THR A 311 -16.17 3.84 14.35
C THR A 311 -14.73 3.76 13.88
N SER A 312 -14.54 3.80 12.55
CA SER A 312 -13.21 3.91 11.95
C SER A 312 -12.42 5.11 12.50
N PHE A 313 -11.13 4.92 12.80
CA PHE A 313 -10.22 6.02 13.20
C PHE A 313 -10.10 7.12 12.13
N LEU A 314 -10.56 6.84 10.91
CA LEU A 314 -10.66 7.79 9.81
C LEU A 314 -11.85 8.76 9.96
N ASP A 315 -12.81 8.51 10.85
CA ASP A 315 -14.08 9.26 10.95
C ASP A 315 -13.98 10.56 11.78
N ILE A 316 -13.10 11.48 11.34
CA ILE A 316 -12.86 12.75 12.01
C ILE A 316 -13.94 13.77 11.65
N LYS A 317 -14.59 14.33 12.67
CA LYS A 317 -15.70 15.29 12.53
C LYS A 317 -15.41 16.58 13.27
N PHE A 318 -15.95 17.69 12.77
CA PHE A 318 -15.95 18.96 13.47
C PHE A 318 -17.37 19.49 13.60
N SER A 319 -17.77 19.85 14.80
CA SER A 319 -19.06 20.48 15.06
C SER A 319 -18.98 21.41 16.26
N HIS A 320 -19.59 22.59 16.15
CA HIS A 320 -19.74 23.54 17.26
C HIS A 320 -18.44 23.83 18.06
N GLY A 321 -17.30 23.95 17.38
CA GLY A 321 -16.00 24.22 18.03
C GLY A 321 -15.34 23.01 18.68
N VAL A 322 -15.85 21.80 18.43
CA VAL A 322 -15.30 20.53 18.90
C VAL A 322 -14.80 19.73 17.70
N LEU A 323 -13.53 19.35 17.73
CA LEU A 323 -12.94 18.37 16.83
C LEU A 323 -13.03 17.00 17.51
N GLU A 324 -13.89 16.15 16.97
CA GLU A 324 -14.08 14.78 17.43
C GLU A 324 -13.20 13.85 16.58
N ILE A 325 -12.28 13.15 17.24
CA ILE A 325 -11.34 12.21 16.62
C ILE A 325 -11.60 10.85 17.28
N PRO A 326 -11.98 9.82 16.51
CA PRO A 326 -12.15 8.47 17.05
C PRO A 326 -10.82 7.93 17.58
N PRO A 327 -10.85 7.05 18.59
CA PRO A 327 -9.64 6.52 19.19
C PRO A 327 -8.81 5.71 18.20
N VAL A 328 -7.49 5.82 18.31
CA VAL A 328 -6.53 5.03 17.54
C VAL A 328 -5.52 4.36 18.47
N HIS A 329 -5.31 3.07 18.27
CA HIS A 329 -4.31 2.29 18.98
C HIS A 329 -3.06 2.19 18.09
N ILE A 330 -1.95 2.74 18.56
CA ILE A 330 -0.68 2.75 17.85
C ILE A 330 0.16 1.59 18.39
N GLU A 331 -0.02 0.43 17.78
CA GLU A 331 0.74 -0.80 18.01
C GLU A 331 1.81 -0.99 16.92
N ASP A 332 2.72 -1.95 17.08
CA ASP A 332 3.85 -2.22 16.16
C ASP A 332 3.42 -2.33 14.69
N HIS A 333 2.25 -2.91 14.41
CA HIS A 333 1.74 -3.13 13.06
C HIS A 333 1.01 -1.91 12.47
N PHE A 334 0.75 -0.87 13.25
CA PHE A 334 -0.05 0.29 12.82
C PHE A 334 0.64 1.06 11.69
N GLU A 335 1.96 1.28 11.80
CA GLU A 335 2.73 1.93 10.74
C GLU A 335 2.72 1.10 9.45
N VAL A 336 2.90 -0.22 9.58
CA VAL A 336 2.89 -1.16 8.44
C VAL A 336 1.53 -1.11 7.73
N LEU A 337 0.43 -1.12 8.48
CA LEU A 337 -0.92 -0.99 7.93
C LEU A 337 -1.09 0.31 7.16
N LEU A 338 -0.82 1.46 7.78
CA LEU A 338 -0.98 2.76 7.11
C LEU A 338 -0.09 2.88 5.88
N ARG A 339 1.17 2.44 5.94
CA ARG A 339 2.08 2.48 4.79
C ARG A 339 1.61 1.65 3.61
N ASN A 340 1.07 0.46 3.85
CA ASN A 340 0.55 -0.40 2.79
C ASN A 340 -0.77 0.13 2.23
N LEU A 341 -1.67 0.67 3.06
CA LEU A 341 -2.89 1.33 2.60
C LEU A 341 -2.57 2.60 1.78
N ILE A 342 -1.59 3.39 2.20
CA ILE A 342 -1.11 4.55 1.44
C ILE A 342 -0.50 4.09 0.11
N ALA A 343 0.37 3.08 0.12
CA ALA A 343 0.94 2.54 -1.12
C ALA A 343 -0.17 2.04 -2.07
N TRP A 344 -1.19 1.36 -1.54
CA TRP A 344 -2.37 0.98 -2.30
C TRP A 344 -3.07 2.18 -2.91
N GLU A 345 -3.29 3.25 -2.14
CA GLU A 345 -3.90 4.49 -2.65
C GLU A 345 -3.07 5.18 -3.73
N GLN A 346 -1.74 5.14 -3.62
CA GLN A 346 -0.82 5.80 -4.56
C GLN A 346 -0.64 5.01 -5.87
N CYS A 347 -0.74 3.69 -5.83
CA CYS A 347 -0.50 2.81 -6.99
C CYS A 347 -1.78 2.37 -7.72
N SER A 348 -2.94 2.45 -7.07
CA SER A 348 -4.17 1.89 -7.62
C SER A 348 -4.70 2.70 -8.81
N ASN A 349 -4.79 2.04 -9.97
CA ASN A 349 -5.34 2.61 -11.20
C ASN A 349 -6.83 2.99 -11.08
N SER A 350 -7.53 2.47 -10.08
CA SER A 350 -8.94 2.77 -9.82
C SER A 350 -9.17 4.10 -9.10
N ARG A 351 -8.12 4.90 -8.84
CA ARG A 351 -8.17 6.21 -8.17
C ARG A 351 -9.01 6.17 -6.88
N PRO A 352 -8.57 5.43 -5.85
CA PRO A 352 -9.26 5.41 -4.58
C PRO A 352 -9.35 6.83 -3.99
N LEU A 353 -10.24 7.04 -3.02
CA LEU A 353 -10.55 8.37 -2.50
C LEU A 353 -9.36 9.08 -1.81
N HIS A 354 -8.23 8.41 -1.59
CA HIS A 354 -7.05 8.89 -0.86
C HIS A 354 -7.36 9.30 0.60
N VAL A 355 -8.29 8.58 1.25
CA VAL A 355 -8.74 8.89 2.61
C VAL A 355 -7.65 8.57 3.64
N VAL A 356 -6.95 7.45 3.50
CA VAL A 356 -5.90 7.06 4.44
C VAL A 356 -4.69 7.98 4.30
N THR A 357 -4.33 8.33 3.06
CA THR A 357 -3.34 9.36 2.76
C THR A 357 -3.76 10.69 3.37
N SER A 358 -5.01 11.12 3.16
CA SER A 358 -5.53 12.37 3.76
C SER A 358 -5.47 12.35 5.29
N TYR A 359 -5.75 11.20 5.91
CA TYR A 359 -5.66 11.03 7.36
C TYR A 359 -4.22 11.19 7.85
N ALA A 360 -3.26 10.52 7.20
CA ALA A 360 -1.85 10.65 7.54
C ALA A 360 -1.37 12.11 7.45
N PHE A 361 -1.76 12.84 6.41
CA PHE A 361 -1.45 14.26 6.26
C PHE A 361 -2.13 15.14 7.32
N LEU A 362 -3.39 14.86 7.66
CA LEU A 362 -4.10 15.59 8.73
C LEU A 362 -3.43 15.37 10.09
N MET A 363 -3.11 14.12 10.43
CA MET A 363 -2.46 13.77 11.69
C MET A 363 -1.05 14.34 11.80
N ASN A 364 -0.25 14.30 10.72
CA ASN A 364 1.04 14.98 10.62
C ASN A 364 0.92 16.48 10.90
N LYS A 365 -0.15 17.14 10.45
CA LYS A 365 -0.39 18.56 10.76
C LYS A 365 -0.87 18.81 12.18
N LEU A 366 -1.60 17.87 12.78
CA LEU A 366 -2.07 17.95 14.17
C LEU A 366 -0.94 17.72 15.18
N ILE A 367 -0.01 16.81 14.84
CA ILE A 367 1.06 16.31 15.71
C ILE A 367 2.41 16.78 15.19
N SER A 368 2.78 18.02 15.54
CA SER A 368 4.07 18.61 15.21
C SER A 368 5.11 18.46 16.34
N THR A 369 4.67 18.16 17.56
CA THR A 369 5.55 17.96 18.73
C THR A 369 5.11 16.77 19.60
N THR A 370 6.01 16.28 20.46
CA THR A 370 5.72 15.22 21.44
C THR A 370 4.67 15.65 22.47
N GLU A 371 4.64 16.93 22.85
CA GLU A 371 3.62 17.50 23.74
C GLU A 371 2.19 17.38 23.15
N GLU A 372 2.07 17.48 21.83
CA GLU A 372 0.79 17.32 21.13
C GLU A 372 0.35 15.85 21.12
N VAL A 373 1.29 14.91 21.02
CA VAL A 373 1.01 13.48 21.24
C VAL A 373 0.51 13.25 22.67
N GLY A 374 1.27 13.69 23.67
CA GLY A 374 0.90 13.52 25.09
C GLY A 374 -0.47 14.11 25.41
N PHE A 375 -0.84 15.24 24.80
CA PHE A 375 -2.19 15.79 24.92
C PHE A 375 -3.27 14.87 24.33
N LEU A 376 -3.05 14.32 23.13
CA LEU A 376 -4.00 13.40 22.50
C LEU A 376 -4.10 12.06 23.26
N CYS A 377 -3.00 11.59 23.84
CA CYS A 377 -2.96 10.45 24.75
C CYS A 377 -3.80 10.71 26.01
N HIS A 378 -3.62 11.88 26.66
CA HIS A 378 -4.41 12.26 27.82
C HIS A 378 -5.92 12.39 27.51
N ARG A 379 -6.27 12.71 26.26
CA ARG A 379 -7.67 12.74 25.79
C ARG A 379 -8.22 11.36 25.42
N GLY A 380 -7.42 10.30 25.48
CA GLY A 380 -7.78 8.95 25.05
C GLY A 380 -8.05 8.84 23.55
N ILE A 381 -7.58 9.82 22.76
CA ILE A 381 -7.69 9.81 21.30
C ILE A 381 -6.59 8.92 20.71
N ILE A 382 -5.38 8.99 21.27
CA ILE A 382 -4.28 8.09 20.94
C ILE A 382 -4.04 7.16 22.12
N THR A 383 -3.92 5.87 21.86
CA THR A 383 -3.33 4.91 22.79
C THR A 383 -1.98 4.49 22.25
N ASN A 384 -0.91 4.87 22.94
CA ASN A 384 0.46 4.62 22.49
C ASN A 384 0.99 3.30 23.06
N TYR A 385 1.32 2.35 22.19
CA TYR A 385 2.02 1.10 22.52
C TYR A 385 3.38 0.98 21.81
N LEU A 386 3.80 2.00 21.07
CA LEU A 386 5.03 2.00 20.26
C LEU A 386 6.27 2.37 21.08
N GLY A 387 6.08 2.93 22.27
CA GLY A 387 7.15 3.44 23.13
C GLY A 387 6.80 4.82 23.67
N GLY A 388 7.68 5.79 23.49
CA GLY A 388 7.46 7.17 23.89
C GLY A 388 6.61 7.97 22.90
N ASP A 389 6.33 9.22 23.26
CA ASP A 389 5.60 10.16 22.42
C ASP A 389 6.41 10.62 21.19
N GLU A 390 7.74 10.49 21.24
CA GLU A 390 8.65 10.81 20.13
C GLU A 390 8.45 9.85 18.95
N GLU A 391 8.33 8.56 19.23
CA GLU A 391 8.12 7.51 18.24
C GLU A 391 6.80 7.72 17.49
N VAL A 392 5.73 8.10 18.20
CA VAL A 392 4.43 8.43 17.59
C VAL A 392 4.51 9.66 16.69
N SER A 393 5.21 10.72 17.14
CA SER A 393 5.39 11.91 16.31
C SER A 393 6.20 11.60 15.05
N LEU A 394 7.32 10.87 15.20
CA LEU A 394 8.15 10.43 14.08
C LEU A 394 7.37 9.55 13.09
N LEU A 395 6.51 8.66 13.57
CA LEU A 395 5.64 7.82 12.75
C LEU A 395 4.79 8.69 11.81
N PHE A 396 3.97 9.61 12.34
CA PHE A 396 3.08 10.43 11.49
C PHE A 396 3.85 11.39 10.57
N ASN A 397 4.97 11.93 11.03
CA ASN A 397 5.85 12.77 10.22
C ASN A 397 6.45 11.98 9.04
N ASN A 398 6.82 10.72 9.26
CA ASN A 398 7.44 9.85 8.25
C ASN A 398 6.45 9.22 7.27
N LEU A 399 5.17 9.07 7.65
CA LEU A 399 4.12 8.53 6.76
C LEU A 399 3.89 9.40 5.52
N CYS A 400 4.13 10.71 5.59
CA CYS A 400 3.86 11.65 4.51
C CYS A 400 5.05 11.86 3.55
N LYS A 401 6.24 11.32 3.87
CA LYS A 401 7.45 11.48 3.04
C LYS A 401 7.30 10.74 1.73
N GLU A 402 7.65 11.39 0.61
CA GLU A 402 7.55 10.85 -0.76
C GLU A 402 6.12 10.55 -1.26
N VAL A 403 5.09 10.84 -0.45
CA VAL A 403 3.68 10.57 -0.76
C VAL A 403 3.04 11.80 -1.42
N THR A 404 2.30 11.58 -2.51
CA THR A 404 1.60 12.64 -3.22
C THR A 404 0.17 12.78 -2.72
N LEU A 405 -0.23 13.98 -2.29
CA LEU A 405 -1.60 14.31 -1.92
C LEU A 405 -2.22 15.22 -2.99
N VAL A 406 -2.97 14.62 -3.93
CA VAL A 406 -3.70 15.38 -4.98
C VAL A 406 -5.05 15.86 -4.46
N ASN A 407 -5.79 14.96 -3.82
CA ASN A 407 -7.12 15.21 -3.27
C ASN A 407 -7.08 15.05 -1.75
N PHE A 408 -7.84 15.90 -1.04
CA PHE A 408 -7.88 15.88 0.42
C PHE A 408 -9.31 15.69 0.95
N CYS A 409 -9.53 14.57 1.64
CA CYS A 409 -10.85 14.14 2.12
C CYS A 409 -11.38 14.96 3.29
N TYR A 410 -10.51 15.49 4.15
CA TYR A 410 -10.89 16.30 5.31
C TYR A 410 -10.98 17.80 5.00
N SER A 411 -11.07 18.17 3.72
CA SER A 411 -11.20 19.55 3.27
C SER A 411 -12.37 20.27 3.94
N GLU A 412 -13.52 19.59 4.07
CA GLU A 412 -14.71 20.14 4.68
C GLU A 412 -14.52 20.40 6.18
N VAL A 413 -13.93 19.45 6.90
CA VAL A 413 -13.57 19.60 8.32
C VAL A 413 -12.67 20.82 8.52
N CYS A 414 -11.63 20.97 7.68
CA CYS A 414 -10.73 22.13 7.73
C CYS A 414 -11.46 23.45 7.43
N ASN A 415 -12.42 23.46 6.50
CA ASN A 415 -13.20 24.65 6.19
C ASN A 415 -14.13 25.05 7.34
N GLN A 416 -14.75 24.08 8.00
CA GLN A 416 -15.58 24.33 9.18
C GLN A 416 -14.74 24.88 10.34
N VAL A 417 -13.54 24.33 10.56
CA VAL A 417 -12.56 24.86 11.52
C VAL A 417 -12.18 26.31 11.18
N LYS A 418 -11.84 26.61 9.92
CA LYS A 418 -11.53 27.98 9.46
C LYS A 418 -12.69 28.94 9.73
N SER A 419 -13.91 28.54 9.40
CA SER A 419 -15.11 29.35 9.59
C SER A 419 -15.34 29.66 11.06
N TYR A 420 -15.22 28.65 11.93
CA TYR A 420 -15.34 28.82 13.38
C TYR A 420 -14.30 29.80 13.94
N CYS A 421 -13.02 29.63 13.57
CA CYS A 421 -11.94 30.52 14.01
C CYS A 421 -12.16 31.97 13.54
N LYS A 422 -12.56 32.19 12.28
CA LYS A 422 -12.85 33.53 11.74
C LYS A 422 -13.97 34.22 12.49
N ASN A 423 -15.06 33.50 12.79
CA ASN A 423 -16.19 34.06 13.53
C ASN A 423 -15.80 34.43 14.97
N ARG A 424 -15.00 33.60 15.64
CA ARG A 424 -14.56 33.88 17.00
C ARG A 424 -13.57 35.04 17.07
N LEU A 425 -12.63 35.13 16.14
CA LEU A 425 -11.63 36.21 16.09
C LEU A 425 -12.27 37.57 15.78
N ARG A 426 -13.31 37.60 14.93
CA ARG A 426 -14.14 38.79 14.73
C ARG A 426 -14.81 39.27 16.02
N VAL A 427 -15.14 38.36 16.94
CA VAL A 427 -15.81 38.68 18.21
C VAL A 427 -14.81 39.04 19.31
N TRP A 428 -13.59 38.49 19.29
CA TRP A 428 -12.66 38.58 20.43
C TRP A 428 -11.34 39.35 20.21
N LEU A 429 -10.83 39.57 18.99
CA LEU A 429 -9.60 40.36 18.76
C LEU A 429 -9.50 40.95 17.33
N PRO A 430 -9.70 42.27 17.14
CA PRO A 430 -9.44 42.94 15.87
C PRO A 430 -7.97 42.87 15.39
N THR A 431 -7.01 42.64 16.30
CA THR A 431 -5.56 42.69 16.04
C THR A 431 -4.91 41.38 15.58
N PHE A 432 -5.64 40.25 15.55
CA PHE A 432 -5.04 38.93 15.29
C PHE A 432 -5.07 38.45 13.82
N ILE A 433 -5.80 39.16 12.96
CA ILE A 433 -6.13 38.69 11.60
C ILE A 433 -4.92 38.76 10.65
N GLY A 434 -3.91 39.61 10.92
CA GLY A 434 -2.79 39.85 10.00
C GLY A 434 -1.64 38.84 10.05
N ASN A 435 -1.43 38.12 11.17
CA ASN A 435 -0.23 37.29 11.36
C ASN A 435 -0.50 35.77 11.41
N TYR A 436 -1.76 35.33 11.37
CA TYR A 436 -2.12 33.94 11.72
C TYR A 436 -3.04 33.21 10.74
N PHE A 437 -3.57 33.88 9.70
CA PHE A 437 -4.50 33.31 8.71
C PHE A 437 -4.14 33.61 7.27
#